data_AF-A0A833WKL1-F1
#
_entry.id   AF-A0A833WKL1-F1
#
_cell.length_a   1.000
_cell.length_b   1.000
_cell.length_c   1.000
_cell.angle_alpha   90.00
_cell.angle_beta   90.00
_cell.angle_gamma   90.00
#
_symmetry.space_group_name_H-M   'P 1'
#
loop_
_entity.id
_entity.type
_entity.pdbx_description
1 polymer ?
#
loop_
_entity_poly.entity_id
_entity_poly.type
_entity_poly.pdbx_seq_one_letter_code
_entity_poly.pdbx_strand_id
1 'polypeptide(L)'
;MLLSVRISDDFILRYVKAWPRDMVCLDQNWFDIKADLVKFLAKETRTTCLSAVDRNLRYGKMVTEIMVKYERAFLDAKYSLRSKRAFLRFREFVGAVSHTDWLTGAVVYYGETAICDGRDGCLVLSSYDLDGHFPAGRNLFSYKLVVMLVGCVPTIAWRGAARISCTYPTQWISQPRQPAGGSCGVTVLALAHTHVRVPTRGFELDTVTAEYIKVLLLRLLWFVMCESLIYPIAHDEEAARVTNEELLEVFPSKLVKKPT
;
A
#
# COMPACT_ATOMS: atom_id res chain seq x y z
N MET A 1 -31.70 13.89 18.45
CA MET A 1 -30.49 13.71 19.28
C MET A 1 -29.37 13.31 18.33
N LEU A 2 -28.66 14.31 17.77
CA LEU A 2 -27.54 14.09 16.86
C LEU A 2 -26.31 13.77 17.72
N LEU A 3 -25.83 12.53 17.65
CA LEU A 3 -24.55 12.14 18.21
C LEU A 3 -23.45 12.80 17.37
N SER A 4 -23.01 13.98 17.79
CA SER A 4 -21.72 14.54 17.38
C SER A 4 -20.65 13.59 17.88
N VAL A 5 -20.14 12.73 17.00
CA VAL A 5 -18.93 11.96 17.24
C VAL A 5 -17.79 12.95 17.22
N ARG A 6 -17.39 13.47 18.38
CA ARG A 6 -16.13 14.21 18.51
C ARG A 6 -15.01 13.23 18.17
N ILE A 7 -14.45 13.40 16.97
CA ILE A 7 -13.19 12.77 16.60
C ILE A 7 -12.16 13.25 17.63
N SER A 8 -11.49 12.32 18.31
CA SER A 8 -10.50 12.67 19.33
C SER A 8 -9.39 13.53 18.71
N ASP A 9 -9.00 14.61 19.40
CA ASP A 9 -7.94 15.53 18.94
C ASP A 9 -6.65 14.78 18.57
N ASP A 10 -6.32 13.71 19.30
CA ASP A 10 -5.16 12.85 19.02
C ASP A 10 -5.24 12.15 17.66
N PHE A 11 -6.45 11.79 17.21
CA PHE A 11 -6.67 11.16 15.91
C PHE A 11 -6.34 12.13 14.77
N ILE A 12 -6.81 13.38 14.86
CA ILE A 12 -6.53 14.41 13.84
C ILE A 12 -5.05 14.83 13.89
N LEU A 13 -4.49 14.99 15.10
CA LEU A 13 -3.09 15.37 15.29
C LEU A 13 -2.09 14.39 14.66
N ARG A 14 -2.43 13.10 14.55
CA ARG A 14 -1.62 12.12 13.81
C ARG A 14 -1.47 12.52 12.34
N TYR A 15 -2.59 12.75 11.64
CA TYR A 15 -2.57 13.05 10.20
C TYR A 15 -1.95 14.41 9.91
N VAL A 16 -2.20 15.39 10.79
CA VAL A 16 -1.57 16.71 10.80
C VAL A 16 -0.03 16.61 10.78
N LYS A 17 0.54 15.60 11.44
CA LYS A 17 1.99 15.38 11.49
C LYS A 17 2.49 14.51 10.34
N ALA A 18 1.77 13.46 9.99
CA ALA A 18 2.19 12.46 9.01
C ALA A 18 2.10 12.96 7.56
N TRP A 19 1.01 13.66 7.21
CA TRP A 19 0.74 14.09 5.84
C TRP A 19 1.79 15.07 5.30
N PRO A 20 2.18 16.15 6.02
CA PRO A 20 3.22 17.04 5.51
C PRO A 20 4.58 16.34 5.36
N ARG A 21 4.87 15.33 6.19
CA ARG A 21 6.11 14.56 6.09
C ARG A 21 6.12 13.66 4.85
N ASP A 22 4.98 13.07 4.49
CA ASP A 22 4.86 12.35 3.23
C ASP A 22 5.12 13.29 2.05
N MET A 23 4.53 14.49 2.07
CA MET A 23 4.74 15.49 1.01
C MET A 23 6.22 15.88 0.89
N VAL A 24 6.92 16.12 2.00
CA VAL A 24 8.37 16.39 1.99
C VAL A 24 9.17 15.19 1.47
N CYS A 25 8.78 13.97 1.83
CA CYS A 25 9.44 12.75 1.34
C CYS A 25 9.21 12.55 -0.17
N LEU A 26 8.02 12.90 -0.66
CA LEU A 26 7.67 12.88 -2.07
C LEU A 26 8.40 13.98 -2.85
N ASP A 27 8.65 15.15 -2.27
CA ASP A 27 9.30 16.28 -2.95
C ASP A 27 10.83 16.14 -3.11
N GLN A 28 11.44 15.05 -2.62
CA GLN A 28 12.88 14.80 -2.80
C GLN A 28 13.26 14.63 -4.28
N ASN A 29 14.55 14.74 -4.60
CA ASN A 29 15.02 14.49 -5.97
C ASN A 29 15.03 12.98 -6.30
N TRP A 30 13.98 12.51 -6.97
CA TRP A 30 13.85 11.11 -7.38
C TRP A 30 14.85 10.68 -8.47
N PHE A 31 15.54 11.63 -9.09
CA PHE A 31 16.59 11.31 -10.05
C PHE A 31 17.83 10.70 -9.39
N ASP A 32 18.07 11.03 -8.11
CA ASP A 32 19.26 10.59 -7.36
C ASP A 32 19.07 9.23 -6.66
N ILE A 33 17.87 8.64 -6.77
CA ILE A 33 17.54 7.37 -6.12
C ILE A 33 18.36 6.24 -6.75
N LYS A 34 19.16 5.57 -5.90
CA LYS A 34 20.00 4.42 -6.26
C LYS A 34 19.32 3.13 -5.83
N ALA A 35 18.23 2.80 -6.49
CA ALA A 35 17.57 1.52 -6.35
C ALA A 35 17.86 0.65 -7.59
N ASP A 36 18.31 -0.58 -7.34
CA ASP A 36 18.44 -1.62 -8.36
C ASP A 36 17.07 -1.98 -8.96
N LEU A 37 17.02 -3.00 -9.82
CA LEU A 37 15.84 -3.42 -10.57
C LEU A 37 14.69 -3.90 -9.65
N VAL A 38 13.93 -2.97 -9.08
CA VAL A 38 12.71 -3.24 -8.30
C VAL A 38 11.67 -3.87 -9.22
N LYS A 39 11.24 -5.09 -8.93
CA LYS A 39 10.23 -5.81 -9.74
C LYS A 39 8.80 -5.56 -9.29
N PHE A 40 8.61 -5.24 -8.02
CA PHE A 40 7.31 -4.93 -7.44
C PHE A 40 6.58 -3.85 -8.25
N LEU A 41 5.39 -4.18 -8.76
CA LEU A 41 4.53 -3.29 -9.56
C LEU A 41 5.23 -2.63 -10.77
N ALA A 42 6.30 -3.25 -11.30
CA ALA A 42 7.07 -2.65 -12.40
C ALA A 42 6.26 -2.54 -13.70
N LYS A 43 5.31 -3.45 -13.91
CA LYS A 43 4.44 -3.45 -15.10
C LYS A 43 3.40 -2.33 -14.99
N GLU A 44 2.73 -2.28 -13.84
CA GLU A 44 1.69 -1.32 -13.49
C GLU A 44 2.23 0.12 -13.54
N THR A 45 3.43 0.33 -13.00
CA THR A 45 4.07 1.64 -12.98
C THR A 45 4.79 2.01 -14.28
N ARG A 46 4.76 1.10 -15.27
CA ARG A 46 5.41 1.26 -16.59
C ARG A 46 6.92 1.50 -16.48
N THR A 47 7.57 0.81 -15.55
CA THR A 47 9.02 0.86 -15.32
C THR A 47 9.72 -0.43 -15.78
N THR A 48 8.98 -1.36 -16.36
CA THR A 48 9.51 -2.61 -16.93
C THR A 48 10.40 -2.30 -18.12
N CYS A 49 11.60 -2.91 -18.16
CA CYS A 49 12.60 -2.77 -19.23
C CYS A 49 13.15 -1.35 -19.47
N LEU A 50 12.88 -0.38 -18.58
CA LEU A 50 13.48 0.95 -18.69
C LEU A 50 14.96 0.93 -18.29
N SER A 51 15.74 1.79 -18.94
CA SER A 51 17.09 2.12 -18.51
C SER A 51 17.07 2.73 -17.10
N ALA A 52 18.21 2.77 -16.41
CA ALA A 52 18.29 3.40 -15.09
C ALA A 52 17.85 4.88 -15.13
N VAL A 53 18.27 5.61 -16.17
CA VAL A 53 17.94 7.03 -16.37
C VAL A 53 16.44 7.22 -16.62
N ASP A 54 15.86 6.47 -17.55
CA ASP A 54 14.43 6.58 -17.87
C ASP A 54 13.54 6.17 -16.70
N ARG A 55 14.00 5.18 -15.91
CA ARG A 55 13.31 4.73 -14.70
C ARG A 55 13.26 5.83 -13.64
N ASN A 56 14.38 6.51 -13.42
CA ASN A 56 14.45 7.62 -12.47
C ASN A 56 13.62 8.83 -12.94
N LEU A 57 13.61 9.12 -14.24
CA LEU A 57 12.69 10.11 -14.82
C LEU A 57 11.22 9.71 -14.59
N ARG A 58 10.89 8.42 -14.77
CA ARG A 58 9.54 7.91 -14.52
C ARG A 58 9.15 8.06 -13.04
N TYR A 59 10.06 7.86 -12.09
CA TYR A 59 9.79 8.10 -10.67
C TYR A 59 9.41 9.56 -10.40
N GLY A 60 10.14 10.52 -10.97
CA GLY A 60 9.77 11.94 -10.89
C GLY A 60 8.36 12.21 -11.42
N LYS A 61 8.02 11.62 -12.58
CA LYS A 61 6.65 11.75 -13.13
C LYS A 61 5.57 11.12 -12.23
N MET A 62 5.85 9.96 -11.63
CA MET A 62 4.92 9.32 -10.70
C MET A 62 4.63 10.19 -9.49
N VAL A 63 5.67 10.86 -8.97
CA VAL A 63 5.57 11.76 -7.83
C VAL A 63 4.69 12.95 -8.19
N THR A 64 4.89 13.58 -9.34
CA THR A 64 4.01 14.67 -9.80
C THR A 64 2.55 14.22 -9.88
N GLU A 65 2.29 13.02 -10.43
CA GLU A 65 0.94 12.44 -10.52
C GLU A 65 0.32 12.17 -9.13
N ILE A 66 1.12 11.70 -8.18
CA ILE A 66 0.71 11.49 -6.78
C ILE A 66 0.41 12.83 -6.12
N MET A 67 1.35 13.78 -6.16
CA MET A 67 1.27 15.07 -5.45
C MET A 67 -0.01 15.83 -5.79
N VAL A 68 -0.37 15.90 -7.08
CA VAL A 68 -1.61 16.53 -7.54
C VAL A 68 -2.86 15.91 -6.91
N LYS A 69 -2.85 14.59 -6.68
CA LYS A 69 -3.95 13.88 -6.02
C LYS A 69 -3.86 13.97 -4.50
N TYR A 70 -2.65 13.96 -3.95
CA TYR A 70 -2.39 14.03 -2.51
C TYR A 70 -2.86 15.38 -1.95
N GLU A 71 -2.59 16.49 -2.64
CA GLU A 71 -3.05 17.84 -2.27
C GLU A 71 -4.56 18.02 -2.26
N ARG A 72 -5.30 17.18 -3.00
CA ARG A 72 -6.75 17.27 -3.19
C ARG A 72 -7.51 16.15 -2.50
N ALA A 73 -6.80 15.22 -1.86
CA ALA A 73 -7.42 14.09 -1.20
C ALA A 73 -8.10 14.56 0.10
N PHE A 74 -9.11 13.83 0.52
CA PHE A 74 -9.74 13.96 1.83
C PHE A 74 -9.49 12.65 2.60
N LEU A 75 -9.41 12.70 3.94
CA LEU A 75 -9.08 11.52 4.75
C LEU A 75 -10.01 10.32 4.51
N ASP A 76 -11.29 10.58 4.21
CA ASP A 76 -12.28 9.54 3.92
C ASP A 76 -12.48 9.25 2.43
N ALA A 77 -11.66 9.81 1.55
CA ALA A 77 -11.67 9.46 0.14
C ALA A 77 -11.43 7.95 -0.04
N LYS A 78 -12.34 7.28 -0.74
CA LYS A 78 -12.39 5.83 -0.88
C LYS A 78 -11.86 5.39 -2.24
N TYR A 79 -10.84 4.54 -2.21
CA TYR A 79 -10.20 3.92 -3.35
C TYR A 79 -10.64 2.47 -3.47
N SER A 80 -10.76 1.96 -4.69
CA SER A 80 -10.99 0.54 -4.94
C SER A 80 -10.26 0.03 -6.16
N LEU A 81 -10.00 -1.28 -6.13
CA LEU A 81 -9.59 -1.99 -7.32
C LEU A 81 -10.72 -1.96 -8.36
N ARG A 82 -10.37 -2.06 -9.65
CA ARG A 82 -11.37 -2.12 -10.73
C ARG A 82 -12.34 -3.30 -10.56
N SER A 83 -11.86 -4.41 -9.99
CA SER A 83 -12.67 -5.58 -9.62
C SER A 83 -13.60 -5.35 -8.42
N LYS A 84 -13.43 -4.25 -7.68
CA LYS A 84 -14.13 -3.90 -6.43
C LYS A 84 -13.95 -4.92 -5.30
N ARG A 85 -12.91 -5.76 -5.37
CA ARG A 85 -12.63 -6.81 -4.36
C ARG A 85 -11.97 -6.28 -3.09
N ALA A 86 -11.33 -5.11 -3.16
CA ALA A 86 -10.75 -4.43 -2.01
C ALA A 86 -11.02 -2.93 -2.08
N PHE A 87 -11.12 -2.34 -0.90
CA PHE A 87 -11.32 -0.91 -0.70
C PHE A 87 -10.30 -0.40 0.30
N LEU A 88 -9.92 0.85 0.15
CA LEU A 88 -8.95 1.52 1.01
C LEU A 88 -9.35 2.99 1.15
N ARG A 89 -9.26 3.55 2.35
CA ARG A 89 -9.43 5.00 2.55
C ARG A 89 -8.10 5.71 2.52
N PHE A 90 -8.10 6.99 2.13
CA PHE A 90 -6.90 7.81 2.10
C PHE A 90 -6.13 7.78 3.43
N ARG A 91 -6.84 7.98 4.55
CA ARG A 91 -6.29 7.94 5.92
C ARG A 91 -5.54 6.64 6.27
N GLU A 92 -5.82 5.52 5.59
CA GLU A 92 -5.22 4.23 5.90
C GLU A 92 -3.78 4.11 5.38
N PHE A 93 -3.37 4.97 4.44
CA PHE A 93 -2.01 5.01 3.89
C PHE A 93 -1.27 6.34 4.08
N VAL A 94 -1.88 7.34 4.72
CA VAL A 94 -1.15 8.54 5.18
C VAL A 94 -0.12 8.13 6.24
N GLY A 95 1.10 8.65 6.13
CA GLY A 95 2.29 8.35 6.93
C GLY A 95 3.14 7.19 6.40
N ALA A 96 2.66 6.49 5.37
CA ALA A 96 3.34 5.31 4.84
C ALA A 96 4.63 5.64 4.06
N VAL A 97 4.65 6.76 3.32
CA VAL A 97 5.78 7.11 2.44
C VAL A 97 6.97 7.64 3.24
N SER A 98 6.68 8.48 4.23
CA SER A 98 7.70 9.07 5.10
C SER A 98 8.24 8.11 6.16
N HIS A 99 7.78 6.85 6.17
CA HIS A 99 8.12 5.85 7.20
C HIS A 99 7.77 6.27 8.63
N THR A 100 6.90 7.27 8.80
CA THR A 100 6.48 7.73 10.13
C THR A 100 5.51 6.74 10.76
N ASP A 101 4.72 6.07 9.92
CA ASP A 101 3.78 5.04 10.32
C ASP A 101 4.02 3.73 9.57
N TRP A 102 3.59 2.63 10.19
CA TRP A 102 3.59 1.33 9.55
C TRP A 102 2.45 1.22 8.54
N LEU A 103 2.62 0.39 7.51
CA LEU A 103 1.49 0.02 6.67
C LEU A 103 0.42 -0.65 7.53
N THR A 104 -0.78 -0.10 7.49
CA THR A 104 -1.93 -0.68 8.18
C THR A 104 -2.32 -2.01 7.52
N GLY A 105 -2.97 -2.90 8.28
CA GLY A 105 -3.49 -4.17 7.73
C GLY A 105 -4.41 -3.96 6.52
N ALA A 106 -5.12 -2.84 6.46
CA ALA A 106 -5.95 -2.45 5.32
C ALA A 106 -5.12 -2.20 4.05
N VAL A 107 -4.01 -1.47 4.14
CA VAL A 107 -3.11 -1.22 3.00
C VAL A 107 -2.49 -2.51 2.49
N VAL A 108 -2.06 -3.39 3.40
CA VAL A 108 -1.44 -4.65 3.01
C VAL A 108 -2.47 -5.59 2.39
N TYR A 109 -3.68 -5.71 2.98
CA TYR A 109 -4.77 -6.48 2.36
C TYR A 109 -5.17 -5.93 0.98
N TYR A 110 -5.22 -4.61 0.82
CA TYR A 110 -5.48 -3.98 -0.47
C TYR A 110 -4.40 -4.37 -1.49
N GLY A 111 -3.12 -4.28 -1.11
CA GLY A 111 -1.98 -4.66 -1.93
C GLY A 111 -2.00 -6.14 -2.34
N GLU A 112 -2.25 -7.06 -1.40
CA GLU A 112 -2.34 -8.50 -1.69
C GLU A 112 -3.50 -8.82 -2.64
N THR A 113 -4.66 -8.19 -2.40
CA THR A 113 -5.81 -8.33 -3.29
C THR A 113 -5.47 -7.81 -4.67
N ALA A 114 -4.79 -6.66 -4.79
CA ALA A 114 -4.34 -6.12 -6.07
C ALA A 114 -3.39 -7.06 -6.81
N ILE A 115 -2.43 -7.63 -6.10
CA ILE A 115 -1.47 -8.60 -6.63
C ILE A 115 -2.19 -9.84 -7.17
N CYS A 116 -3.21 -10.31 -6.48
CA CYS A 116 -3.99 -11.48 -6.89
C CYS A 116 -5.14 -11.15 -7.86
N ASP A 117 -5.41 -9.87 -8.11
CA ASP A 117 -6.56 -9.46 -8.89
C ASP A 117 -6.45 -9.88 -10.36
N GLY A 118 -7.56 -10.36 -10.92
CA GLY A 118 -7.62 -10.90 -12.29
C GLY A 118 -6.83 -12.20 -12.51
N ARG A 119 -6.48 -12.95 -11.45
CA ARG A 119 -5.83 -14.26 -11.56
C ARG A 119 -6.69 -15.39 -11.03
N ASP A 120 -6.79 -16.44 -11.85
CA ASP A 120 -7.47 -17.67 -11.47
C ASP A 120 -6.67 -18.46 -10.44
N GLY A 121 -7.38 -19.04 -9.47
CA GLY A 121 -6.79 -19.89 -8.45
C GLY A 121 -5.97 -19.15 -7.39
N CYS A 122 -6.09 -17.82 -7.26
CA CYS A 122 -5.52 -17.06 -6.14
C CYS A 122 -6.62 -16.72 -5.12
N LEU A 123 -6.39 -17.06 -3.86
CA LEU A 123 -7.20 -16.64 -2.72
C LEU A 123 -6.38 -15.71 -1.84
N VAL A 124 -6.95 -14.56 -1.48
CA VAL A 124 -6.39 -13.66 -0.47
C VAL A 124 -7.27 -13.78 0.77
N LEU A 125 -6.63 -13.98 1.91
CA LEU A 125 -7.28 -14.02 3.23
C LEU A 125 -6.83 -12.82 4.03
N SER A 126 -7.81 -12.11 4.59
CA SER A 126 -7.57 -11.08 5.59
C SER A 126 -7.21 -11.73 6.94
N SER A 127 -6.62 -10.96 7.85
CA SER A 127 -6.42 -11.40 9.23
C SER A 127 -7.75 -11.78 9.91
N TYR A 128 -8.84 -11.10 9.55
CA TYR A 128 -10.18 -11.39 10.05
C TYR A 128 -10.68 -12.79 9.64
N ASP A 129 -10.39 -13.23 8.41
CA ASP A 129 -10.75 -14.58 7.94
C ASP A 129 -10.06 -15.69 8.75
N LEU A 130 -8.91 -15.38 9.36
CA LEU A 130 -8.13 -16.29 10.20
C LEU A 130 -8.65 -16.36 11.64
N ASP A 131 -9.32 -15.30 12.12
CA ASP A 131 -9.91 -15.23 13.46
C ASP A 131 -11.25 -16.00 13.56
N GLY A 132 -11.33 -17.17 12.92
CA GLY A 132 -12.50 -18.05 12.95
C GLY A 132 -13.63 -17.67 12.00
N HIS A 133 -13.46 -16.62 11.18
CA HIS A 133 -14.48 -16.14 10.23
C HIS A 133 -14.26 -16.67 8.80
N PHE A 134 -13.59 -17.81 8.66
CA PHE A 134 -13.27 -18.34 7.34
C PHE A 134 -14.55 -18.51 6.51
N PRO A 135 -14.59 -17.96 5.27
CA PRO A 135 -15.83 -17.89 4.49
C PRO A 135 -16.38 -19.29 4.19
N ALA A 136 -17.63 -19.51 4.61
CA ALA A 136 -18.36 -20.76 4.37
C ALA A 136 -18.45 -21.04 2.85
N GLY A 137 -18.24 -22.31 2.47
CA GLY A 137 -18.30 -22.75 1.08
C GLY A 137 -17.03 -22.50 0.25
N ARG A 138 -15.98 -21.90 0.81
CA ARG A 138 -14.66 -21.88 0.16
C ARG A 138 -13.85 -23.10 0.57
N ASN A 139 -13.27 -23.79 -0.41
CA ASN A 139 -12.33 -24.87 -0.17
C ASN A 139 -10.91 -24.35 -0.42
N LEU A 140 -10.03 -24.36 0.58
CA LEU A 140 -8.63 -23.96 0.40
C LEU A 140 -7.93 -24.77 -0.71
N PHE A 141 -8.31 -26.04 -0.89
CA PHE A 141 -7.73 -26.94 -1.89
C PHE A 141 -8.15 -26.63 -3.33
N SER A 142 -9.16 -25.77 -3.56
CA SER A 142 -9.51 -25.33 -4.92
C SER A 142 -8.60 -24.23 -5.46
N TYR A 143 -7.73 -23.66 -4.62
CA TYR A 143 -6.85 -22.56 -5.00
C TYR A 143 -5.43 -23.07 -5.26
N LYS A 144 -4.80 -22.52 -6.30
CA LYS A 144 -3.39 -22.75 -6.61
C LYS A 144 -2.50 -22.06 -5.58
N LEU A 145 -2.90 -20.86 -5.14
CA LEU A 145 -2.17 -20.03 -4.20
C LEU A 145 -3.12 -19.39 -3.19
N VAL A 146 -2.73 -19.43 -1.91
CA VAL A 146 -3.38 -18.72 -0.81
C VAL A 146 -2.38 -17.72 -0.23
N VAL A 147 -2.70 -16.44 -0.29
CA VAL A 147 -1.91 -15.34 0.27
C VAL A 147 -2.61 -14.85 1.53
N MET A 148 -1.87 -14.75 2.63
CA MET A 148 -2.40 -14.26 3.90
C MET A 148 -1.34 -13.51 4.69
N LEU A 149 -1.81 -12.53 5.46
CA LEU A 149 -1.02 -11.87 6.49
C LEU A 149 -1.26 -12.55 7.84
N VAL A 150 -0.17 -13.01 8.46
CA VAL A 150 -0.17 -13.35 9.88
C VAL A 150 0.65 -12.25 10.57
N GLY A 151 0.17 -11.73 11.70
CA GLY A 151 0.81 -10.60 12.41
C GLY A 151 2.34 -10.74 12.48
N CYS A 152 3.06 -9.69 12.04
CA CYS A 152 4.53 -9.58 11.94
C CYS A 152 5.30 -10.72 11.23
N VAL A 153 4.64 -11.74 10.67
CA VAL A 153 5.30 -12.84 9.96
C VAL A 153 4.47 -13.22 8.72
N PRO A 154 4.92 -12.94 7.48
CA PRO A 154 4.23 -13.44 6.31
C PRO A 154 4.25 -14.98 6.31
N THR A 155 3.09 -15.61 6.14
CA THR A 155 2.99 -17.07 5.96
C THR A 155 2.37 -17.32 4.60
N ILE A 156 3.18 -17.73 3.62
CA ILE A 156 2.70 -18.17 2.30
C ILE A 156 2.53 -19.70 2.39
N ALA A 157 1.30 -20.19 2.25
CA ALA A 157 1.00 -21.62 2.33
C ALA A 157 0.79 -22.22 0.92
N TRP A 158 1.47 -23.33 0.62
CA TRP A 158 1.27 -24.12 -0.61
C TRP A 158 0.91 -25.59 -0.26
N ARG A 159 -0.12 -26.11 -0.94
CA ARG A 159 -0.74 -27.47 -0.98
C ARG A 159 -0.50 -28.51 0.16
N GLY A 160 -1.63 -29.01 0.71
CA GLY A 160 -1.86 -30.27 1.45
C GLY A 160 -1.92 -30.06 2.98
N ALA A 161 -2.91 -30.46 3.78
CA ALA A 161 -4.09 -31.31 3.71
C ALA A 161 -5.18 -30.75 4.67
N ALA A 162 -6.42 -31.25 4.59
CA ALA A 162 -7.55 -30.79 5.39
C ALA A 162 -7.45 -31.24 6.86
N ARG A 163 -8.06 -30.46 7.76
CA ARG A 163 -7.72 -30.18 9.18
C ARG A 163 -6.57 -29.18 9.26
N ILE A 164 -6.76 -28.09 10.01
CA ILE A 164 -5.70 -27.10 10.31
C ILE A 164 -4.69 -27.76 11.26
N SER A 165 -3.99 -28.78 10.76
CA SER A 165 -2.65 -29.15 11.12
C SER A 165 -1.87 -28.80 9.85
N CYS A 166 -1.53 -27.51 9.71
CA CYS A 166 -0.70 -27.07 8.62
C CYS A 166 0.65 -27.78 8.75
N THR A 167 0.87 -28.81 7.94
CA THR A 167 2.21 -29.32 7.68
C THR A 167 2.84 -28.33 6.70
N TYR A 168 3.32 -27.21 7.23
CA TYR A 168 4.04 -26.21 6.45
C TYR A 168 5.30 -26.85 5.87
N PRO A 169 5.59 -26.71 4.56
CA PRO A 169 6.98 -26.76 4.13
C PRO A 169 7.70 -25.62 4.85
N THR A 170 8.56 -25.95 5.81
CA THR A 170 9.35 -25.00 6.61
C THR A 170 10.50 -24.42 5.78
N GLN A 171 10.19 -23.81 4.64
CA GLN A 171 11.17 -23.00 3.95
C GLN A 171 11.16 -21.60 4.55
N TRP A 172 12.08 -21.38 5.47
CA TRP A 172 12.32 -20.07 6.06
C TRP A 172 13.08 -19.19 5.08
N ILE A 173 12.46 -18.10 4.68
CA ILE A 173 13.10 -17.07 3.87
C ILE A 173 14.00 -16.27 4.81
N SER A 174 15.32 -16.48 4.69
CA SER A 174 16.31 -15.84 5.57
C SER A 174 16.78 -14.47 5.06
N GLN A 175 16.51 -14.18 3.78
CA GLN A 175 16.89 -12.95 3.07
C GLN A 175 15.85 -12.60 1.99
N PRO A 176 15.76 -11.33 1.55
CA PRO A 176 16.50 -10.18 2.06
C PRO A 176 15.93 -9.66 3.39
N ARG A 177 16.82 -9.18 4.26
CA ARG A 177 16.41 -8.47 5.48
C ARG A 177 16.03 -7.03 5.18
N GLN A 178 14.97 -6.56 5.82
CA GLN A 178 14.60 -5.15 5.74
C GLN A 178 15.70 -4.26 6.35
N PRO A 179 15.99 -3.09 5.76
CA PRO A 179 17.02 -2.18 6.24
C PRO A 179 16.62 -1.45 7.53
N ALA A 180 15.30 -1.36 7.83
CA ALA A 180 14.76 -0.68 9.01
C ALA A 180 13.47 -1.37 9.51
N GLY A 181 13.15 -1.22 10.80
CA GLY A 181 12.05 -1.91 11.48
C GLY A 181 10.63 -1.57 11.03
N GLY A 182 10.43 -0.59 10.15
CA GLY A 182 9.10 -0.11 9.71
C GLY A 182 8.70 -0.49 8.28
N SER A 183 9.48 -1.32 7.58
CA SER A 183 9.25 -1.63 6.15
C SER A 183 8.72 -3.05 5.88
N CYS A 184 8.32 -3.76 6.93
CA CYS A 184 7.91 -5.16 6.84
C CYS A 184 6.70 -5.33 5.93
N GLY A 185 5.65 -4.51 6.09
CA GLY A 185 4.44 -4.60 5.27
C GLY A 185 4.71 -4.47 3.77
N VAL A 186 5.51 -3.48 3.36
CA VAL A 186 5.80 -3.27 1.93
C VAL A 186 6.73 -4.35 1.37
N THR A 187 7.64 -4.87 2.20
CA THR A 187 8.52 -5.99 1.83
C THR A 187 7.72 -7.28 1.65
N VAL A 188 6.71 -7.53 2.50
CA VAL A 188 5.77 -8.65 2.35
C VAL A 188 4.97 -8.55 1.05
N LEU A 189 4.49 -7.35 0.70
CA LEU A 189 3.82 -7.13 -0.58
C LEU A 189 4.75 -7.42 -1.77
N ALA A 190 6.01 -7.00 -1.70
CA ALA A 190 7.00 -7.27 -2.73
C ALA A 190 7.31 -8.77 -2.89
N LEU A 191 7.40 -9.48 -1.76
CA LEU A 191 7.56 -10.93 -1.71
C LEU A 191 6.37 -11.65 -2.35
N ALA A 192 5.15 -11.33 -1.91
CA ALA A 192 3.91 -11.89 -2.43
C ALA A 192 3.77 -11.61 -3.93
N HIS A 193 4.01 -10.36 -4.35
CA HIS A 193 4.00 -9.98 -5.75
C HIS A 193 4.99 -10.80 -6.58
N THR A 194 6.21 -11.01 -6.10
CA THR A 194 7.22 -11.77 -6.84
C THR A 194 6.79 -13.23 -7.01
N HIS A 195 6.30 -13.88 -5.96
CA HIS A 195 5.82 -15.26 -6.02
C HIS A 195 4.58 -15.42 -6.92
N VAL A 196 3.66 -14.47 -6.87
CA VAL A 196 2.45 -14.50 -7.69
C VAL A 196 2.79 -14.16 -9.14
N ARG A 197 3.47 -13.04 -9.38
CA ARG A 197 3.58 -12.40 -10.70
C ARG A 197 4.87 -12.72 -11.45
N VAL A 198 5.90 -13.19 -10.77
CA VAL A 198 7.23 -13.46 -11.34
C VAL A 198 7.75 -14.83 -10.85
N PRO A 199 7.02 -15.93 -11.13
CA PRO A 199 7.30 -17.25 -10.52
C PRO A 199 8.69 -17.81 -10.85
N THR A 200 9.36 -17.30 -11.89
CA THR A 200 10.71 -17.69 -12.30
C THR A 200 11.82 -16.99 -11.52
N ARG A 201 11.49 -16.10 -10.59
CA ARG A 201 12.45 -15.33 -9.78
C ARG A 201 12.05 -15.38 -8.32
N GLY A 202 12.99 -15.65 -7.42
CA GLY A 202 12.80 -15.51 -5.98
C GLY A 202 13.01 -14.07 -5.52
N PHE A 203 12.25 -13.62 -4.52
CA PHE A 203 12.47 -12.32 -3.86
C PHE A 203 13.81 -12.29 -3.09
N GLU A 204 14.31 -13.45 -2.67
CA GLU A 204 15.61 -13.65 -2.01
C GLU A 204 16.81 -13.08 -2.80
N LEU A 205 16.63 -12.89 -4.11
CA LEU A 205 17.65 -12.39 -5.02
C LEU A 205 17.78 -10.85 -5.02
N ASP A 206 16.88 -10.14 -4.35
CA ASP A 206 16.86 -8.68 -4.35
C ASP A 206 17.67 -8.11 -3.18
N THR A 207 18.51 -7.11 -3.46
CA THR A 207 19.16 -6.32 -2.39
C THR A 207 18.21 -5.23 -1.91
N VAL A 208 17.73 -5.36 -0.67
CA VAL A 208 16.74 -4.42 -0.10
C VAL A 208 17.45 -3.32 0.68
N THR A 209 17.76 -2.22 -0.01
CA THR A 209 18.30 -0.98 0.58
C THR A 209 17.18 -0.03 1.01
N ALA A 210 17.51 1.03 1.76
CA ALA A 210 16.53 2.08 2.09
C ALA A 210 15.93 2.73 0.83
N GLU A 211 16.75 2.94 -0.21
CA GLU A 211 16.31 3.46 -1.51
C GLU A 211 15.40 2.47 -2.25
N TYR A 212 15.68 1.15 -2.14
CA TYR A 212 14.79 0.11 -2.66
C TYR A 212 13.40 0.21 -2.00
N ILE A 213 13.35 0.38 -0.69
CA ILE A 213 12.09 0.52 0.06
C ILE A 213 11.33 1.79 -0.35
N LYS A 214 12.00 2.94 -0.53
CA LYS A 214 11.37 4.17 -1.03
C LYS A 214 10.66 3.92 -2.37
N VAL A 215 11.31 3.19 -3.28
CA VAL A 215 10.71 2.83 -4.58
C VAL A 215 9.52 1.89 -4.40
N LEU A 216 9.59 0.89 -3.51
CA LEU A 216 8.44 0.03 -3.24
C LEU A 216 7.21 0.83 -2.79
N LEU A 217 7.40 1.76 -1.85
CA LEU A 217 6.34 2.61 -1.33
C LEU A 217 5.82 3.59 -2.37
N LEU A 218 6.71 4.22 -3.15
CA LEU A 218 6.31 5.09 -4.25
C LEU A 218 5.40 4.35 -5.24
N ARG A 219 5.77 3.12 -5.62
CA ARG A 219 4.99 2.31 -6.55
C ARG A 219 3.66 1.86 -5.97
N LEU A 220 3.64 1.45 -4.70
CA LEU A 220 2.40 1.12 -4.00
C LEU A 220 1.46 2.32 -3.95
N LEU A 221 1.96 3.49 -3.54
CA LEU A 221 1.17 4.70 -3.42
C LEU A 221 0.64 5.15 -4.78
N TRP A 222 1.50 5.17 -5.81
CA TRP A 222 1.08 5.50 -7.16
C TRP A 222 -0.01 4.57 -7.65
N PHE A 223 0.13 3.26 -7.42
CA PHE A 223 -0.88 2.28 -7.80
C PHE A 223 -2.22 2.56 -7.09
N VAL A 224 -2.18 2.78 -5.77
CA VAL A 224 -3.38 3.12 -4.99
C VAL A 224 -4.04 4.39 -5.52
N MET A 225 -3.29 5.47 -5.74
CA MET A 225 -3.88 6.77 -6.06
C MET A 225 -4.23 6.96 -7.54
N CYS A 226 -3.47 6.34 -8.44
CA CYS A 226 -3.56 6.58 -9.88
C CYS A 226 -4.24 5.45 -10.66
N GLU A 227 -4.15 4.19 -10.20
CA GLU A 227 -4.79 3.05 -10.89
C GLU A 227 -6.13 2.63 -10.28
N SER A 228 -6.40 3.01 -9.03
CA SER A 228 -7.65 2.69 -8.36
C SER A 228 -8.80 3.60 -8.81
N LEU A 229 -10.02 3.07 -8.73
CA LEU A 229 -11.24 3.87 -8.89
C LEU A 229 -11.48 4.66 -7.60
N ILE A 230 -11.70 5.97 -7.75
CA ILE A 230 -12.05 6.87 -6.64
C ILE A 230 -13.57 7.02 -6.63
N TYR A 231 -14.18 6.75 -5.48
CA TYR A 231 -15.61 6.97 -5.33
C TYR A 231 -15.86 8.39 -4.82
N PRO A 232 -16.75 9.16 -5.48
CA PRO A 232 -17.31 10.36 -4.86
C PRO A 232 -18.06 9.94 -3.59
N ILE A 233 -17.94 10.71 -2.53
CA ILE A 233 -18.58 10.44 -1.24
C ILE A 233 -20.07 10.71 -1.42
N ALA A 234 -20.84 9.68 -1.81
CA ALA A 234 -22.23 9.85 -2.27
C ALA A 234 -23.25 10.28 -1.19
N HIS A 235 -22.83 10.68 0.02
CA HIS A 235 -23.78 11.17 1.03
C HIS A 235 -23.16 11.99 2.19
N ASP A 236 -21.87 12.33 2.14
CA ASP A 236 -21.12 12.94 3.25
C ASP A 236 -20.14 14.03 2.77
N GLU A 237 -20.40 14.61 1.58
CA GLU A 237 -19.61 15.74 1.07
C GLU A 237 -19.56 16.89 2.08
N GLU A 238 -20.62 17.12 2.83
CA GLU A 238 -20.65 18.18 3.83
C GLU A 238 -19.81 17.86 5.07
N ALA A 239 -19.88 16.64 5.62
CA ALA A 239 -19.07 16.27 6.78
C ALA A 239 -17.57 16.17 6.43
N ALA A 240 -17.26 15.65 5.24
CA ALA A 240 -15.89 15.60 4.72
C ALA A 240 -15.36 17.00 4.37
N ARG A 241 -16.20 17.90 3.83
CA ARG A 241 -15.87 19.32 3.61
C ARG A 241 -15.62 20.03 4.93
N VAL A 242 -16.47 19.82 5.94
CA VAL A 242 -16.29 20.40 7.29
C VAL A 242 -14.99 19.91 7.94
N THR A 243 -14.69 18.61 7.88
CA THR A 243 -13.40 18.09 8.39
C THR A 243 -12.21 18.70 7.64
N ASN A 244 -12.34 18.90 6.32
CA ASN A 244 -11.31 19.53 5.52
C ASN A 244 -11.16 21.03 5.79
N GLU A 245 -12.26 21.74 6.06
CA GLU A 245 -12.28 23.14 6.48
C GLU A 245 -11.67 23.30 7.86
N GLU A 246 -12.01 22.44 8.83
CA GLU A 246 -11.36 22.39 10.15
C GLU A 246 -9.85 22.15 10.04
N LEU A 247 -9.41 21.25 9.15
CA LEU A 247 -7.99 21.05 8.87
C LEU A 247 -7.36 22.32 8.27
N LEU A 248 -8.00 22.97 7.31
CA LEU A 248 -7.49 24.21 6.70
C LEU A 248 -7.47 25.41 7.66
N GLU A 249 -8.39 25.48 8.63
CA GLU A 249 -8.39 26.50 9.70
C GLU A 249 -7.22 26.30 10.67
N VAL A 250 -6.86 25.05 10.96
CA VAL A 250 -5.65 24.70 11.73
C VAL A 250 -4.37 24.97 10.92
N PHE A 251 -4.45 24.97 9.58
CA PHE A 251 -3.33 25.21 8.67
C PHE A 251 -3.56 26.42 7.77
N PRO A 252 -3.29 27.66 8.22
CA PRO A 252 -3.18 28.77 7.29
C PRO A 252 -2.06 28.47 6.29
N SER A 253 -2.45 28.32 5.03
CA SER A 253 -1.62 27.98 3.88
C SER A 253 -0.34 28.82 3.83
N LYS A 254 0.79 28.26 4.27
CA LYS A 254 2.13 28.76 3.94
C LYS A 254 2.69 28.05 2.71
N LEU A 255 1.89 27.87 1.67
CA LEU A 255 2.37 27.39 0.35
C LEU A 255 1.60 28.05 -0.80
N VAL A 256 1.56 29.39 -0.82
CA VAL A 256 1.44 30.14 -2.07
C VAL A 256 2.44 31.30 -2.01
N LYS A 257 3.69 31.07 -2.40
CA LYS A 257 4.50 32.17 -2.91
C LYS A 257 3.93 32.51 -4.28
N LYS A 258 3.20 33.62 -4.38
CA LYS A 258 2.83 34.21 -5.68
C LYS A 258 4.13 34.45 -6.46
N PRO A 259 4.20 34.09 -7.75
CA PRO A 259 5.28 34.58 -8.60
C PRO A 259 5.13 36.11 -8.73
N THR A 260 6.17 36.83 -8.34
CA THR A 260 6.46 38.20 -8.77
C THR A 260 6.91 38.21 -10.21
#